data_AF-X0C2E2-F1
#
_entry.id   AF-X0C2E2-F1
#
_cell.length_a   1.000
_cell.length_b   1.000
_cell.length_c   1.000
_cell.angle_alpha   90.00
_cell.angle_beta   90.00
_cell.angle_gamma   90.00
#
_symmetry.space_group_name_H-M   'P 1'
#
loop_
_entity.id
_entity.type
_entity.pdbx_description
1 polymer ?
#
loop_
_entity_poly.entity_id
_entity_poly.type
_entity_poly.pdbx_seq_one_letter_code
_entity_poly.pdbx_strand_id
1 'polypeptide(L)'
;MPDITEVTTPKIRNDHTHWRCMHETDGTECNTRLEMTQECCTECGSSRKEGSYAEAHDGYQLGTLESFEPDGKAIWHYTFIKNGCS
;
A
#
# COMPACT_ATOMS: atom_id res chain seq x y z
N MET A 1 -21.21 -12.29 8.35
CA MET A 1 -20.39 -11.77 7.24
C MET A 1 -19.61 -10.59 7.79
N PRO A 2 -18.29 -10.48 7.54
CA PRO A 2 -17.55 -9.32 8.00
C PRO A 2 -18.07 -8.07 7.30
N ASP A 3 -18.20 -6.97 8.03
CA ASP A 3 -18.51 -5.68 7.43
C ASP A 3 -17.24 -5.12 6.79
N ILE A 4 -17.25 -5.01 5.46
CA ILE A 4 -16.14 -4.46 4.69
C ILE A 4 -16.44 -2.99 4.42
N THR A 5 -15.52 -2.11 4.81
CA THR A 5 -15.57 -0.68 4.47
C THR A 5 -14.34 -0.33 3.66
N GLU A 6 -14.52 0.47 2.61
CA GLU A 6 -13.44 0.93 1.75
C GLU A 6 -13.30 2.45 1.83
N VAL A 7 -12.07 2.96 1.85
CA VAL A 7 -11.78 4.40 1.91
C VAL A 7 -10.60 4.73 1.02
N THR A 8 -10.80 5.67 0.09
CA THR A 8 -9.72 6.28 -0.69
C THR A 8 -9.32 7.61 -0.05
N THR A 9 -8.05 7.75 0.34
CA THR A 9 -7.58 8.94 1.06
C THR A 9 -6.07 9.16 0.94
N PRO A 10 -5.60 10.43 0.96
CA PRO A 10 -4.16 10.73 1.11
C PRO A 10 -3.68 10.55 2.56
N LYS A 11 -4.60 10.35 3.52
CA LYS A 11 -4.25 10.15 4.93
C LYS A 11 -3.76 8.72 5.16
N ILE A 12 -2.47 8.59 5.49
CA ILE A 12 -1.87 7.30 5.88
C ILE A 12 -2.54 6.77 7.15
N ARG A 13 -2.99 5.51 7.13
CA ARG A 13 -3.49 4.81 8.32
C ARG A 13 -2.36 4.58 9.32
N ASN A 14 -2.68 4.53 10.62
CA ASN A 14 -1.67 4.30 11.67
C ASN A 14 -1.00 2.93 11.58
N ASP A 15 -1.67 1.92 11.04
CA ASP A 15 -1.15 0.56 10.86
C ASP A 15 -0.41 0.39 9.52
N HIS A 16 -0.49 1.35 8.60
CA HIS A 16 0.26 1.33 7.34
C HIS A 16 1.71 1.73 7.56
N THR A 17 2.55 0.71 7.80
CA THR A 17 3.97 0.89 8.16
C THR A 17 4.91 0.50 7.02
N HIS A 18 4.42 -0.29 6.06
CA HIS A 18 5.22 -0.80 4.94
C HIS A 18 4.49 -0.64 3.63
N TRP A 19 5.23 -0.57 2.54
CA TRP A 19 4.70 -0.71 1.19
C TRP A 19 5.37 -1.86 0.46
N ARG A 20 4.64 -2.50 -0.45
CA ARG A 20 5.19 -3.52 -1.35
C ARG A 20 5.38 -2.95 -2.74
N CYS A 21 6.59 -3.10 -3.27
CA CYS A 21 6.94 -2.73 -4.62
C CYS A 21 6.29 -3.71 -5.61
N MET A 22 5.36 -3.21 -6.42
CA MET A 22 4.72 -3.96 -7.51
C MET A 22 5.25 -3.52 -8.88
N HIS A 23 6.51 -3.09 -8.94
CA HIS A 23 7.17 -2.82 -10.21
C HIS A 23 7.43 -4.12 -10.95
N GLU A 24 6.99 -4.19 -12.19
CA GLU A 24 7.22 -5.33 -13.07
C GLU A 24 8.40 -5.03 -13.97
N THR A 25 9.36 -5.95 -14.01
CA THR A 25 10.48 -5.93 -14.95
C THR A 25 10.53 -7.29 -15.62
N ASP A 26 10.51 -7.32 -16.95
CA ASP A 26 10.59 -8.54 -17.75
C ASP A 26 9.56 -9.63 -17.34
N GLY A 27 8.34 -9.20 -16.99
CA GLY A 27 7.24 -10.09 -16.60
C GLY A 27 7.35 -10.66 -15.18
N THR A 28 8.29 -10.18 -14.37
CA THR A 28 8.39 -10.54 -12.95
C THR A 28 8.14 -9.31 -12.08
N GLU A 29 7.18 -9.43 -11.17
CA GLU A 29 6.94 -8.42 -10.13
C GLU A 29 8.05 -8.44 -9.07
N CYS A 30 8.59 -7.27 -8.75
CA CYS A 30 9.64 -7.10 -7.76
C CYS A 30 9.24 -7.64 -6.38
N ASN A 31 8.02 -7.36 -5.92
CA ASN A 31 7.44 -7.84 -4.67
C ASN A 31 8.22 -7.54 -3.38
N THR A 32 9.24 -6.67 -3.43
CA THR A 32 10.02 -6.26 -2.26
C THR A 32 9.15 -5.49 -1.28
N ARG A 33 9.25 -5.83 0.00
CA ARG A 33 8.57 -5.14 1.09
C ARG A 33 9.51 -4.12 1.73
N LEU A 34 9.05 -2.88 1.86
CA LEU A 34 9.85 -1.73 2.30
C LEU A 34 9.13 -0.96 3.39
N GLU A 35 9.88 -0.27 4.25
CA GLU A 35 9.30 0.68 5.20
C GLU A 35 8.71 1.89 4.46
N MET A 36 7.67 2.49 5.02
CA MET A 36 7.05 3.71 4.46
C MET A 36 7.98 4.93 4.39
N THR A 37 9.08 4.91 5.15
CA THR A 37 10.16 5.90 5.11
C THR A 37 11.04 5.77 3.86
N GLN A 38 11.03 4.61 3.20
CA GLN A 38 11.78 4.37 1.98
C GLN A 38 10.98 4.87 0.77
N GLU A 39 11.53 5.82 0.02
CA GLU A 39 10.89 6.38 -1.17
C GLU A 39 11.08 5.50 -2.41
N CYS A 40 12.25 4.85 -2.50
CA CYS A 40 12.62 3.96 -3.60
C CYS A 40 12.80 2.51 -3.11
N CYS A 41 12.47 1.57 -3.98
CA CYS A 41 12.72 0.15 -3.79
C CYS A 41 14.22 -0.13 -3.76
N THR A 42 14.70 -0.83 -2.74
CA THR A 42 16.10 -1.21 -2.59
C THR A 42 16.56 -2.28 -3.57
N GLU A 43 15.63 -3.03 -4.17
CA GLU A 43 15.94 -4.09 -5.14
C GLU A 43 15.94 -3.58 -6.58
N CYS A 44 14.83 -2.98 -7.03
CA CYS A 44 14.70 -2.54 -8.43
C CYS A 44 14.89 -1.03 -8.64
N GLY A 45 15.10 -0.25 -7.58
CA GLY A 45 15.30 1.21 -7.66
C GLY A 45 14.05 2.03 -7.99
N SER A 46 12.92 1.40 -8.33
CA SER A 46 11.68 2.10 -8.64
C SER A 46 11.10 2.82 -7.42
N SER A 47 10.50 3.99 -7.62
CA SER A 47 9.71 4.64 -6.59
C SER A 47 8.38 3.91 -6.38
N ARG A 48 7.69 4.22 -5.28
CA ARG A 48 6.27 3.89 -5.14
C ARG A 48 5.49 4.35 -6.38
N LYS A 49 4.64 3.46 -6.89
CA LYS A 49 3.77 3.70 -8.05
C LYS A 49 2.37 3.16 -7.82
N GLU A 50 1.41 3.59 -8.63
CA GLU A 50 0.07 3.02 -8.67
C GLU A 50 0.12 1.49 -8.76
N GLY A 51 -0.73 0.83 -7.96
CA GLY A 51 -0.72 -0.62 -7.76
C GLY A 51 0.21 -1.12 -6.65
N SER A 52 1.09 -0.30 -6.07
CA SER A 52 1.90 -0.70 -4.90
C SER A 52 0.99 -1.05 -3.72
N TYR A 53 1.34 -2.06 -2.92
CA TYR A 53 0.49 -2.46 -1.79
C TYR A 53 0.82 -1.67 -0.53
N ALA A 54 -0.20 -1.32 0.24
CA ALA A 54 -0.06 -0.85 1.60
C ALA A 54 -0.09 -2.05 2.55
N GLU A 55 0.89 -2.16 3.43
CA GLU A 55 1.00 -3.27 4.38
C GLU A 55 1.19 -2.82 5.83
N ALA A 56 0.64 -3.65 6.73
CA ALA A 56 0.94 -3.58 8.14
C ALA A 56 2.29 -4.22 8.47
N HIS A 57 2.71 -4.07 9.72
CA HIS A 57 4.00 -4.57 10.20
C HIS A 57 4.13 -6.11 10.11
N ASP A 58 3.01 -6.81 10.22
CA ASP A 58 2.91 -8.28 10.09
C ASP A 58 2.81 -8.77 8.62
N GLY A 59 2.80 -7.86 7.65
CA GLY A 59 2.66 -8.18 6.23
C GLY A 59 1.21 -8.31 5.76
N TYR A 60 0.22 -8.01 6.60
CA TYR A 60 -1.17 -7.95 6.16
C TYR A 60 -1.38 -6.79 5.18
N GLN A 61 -1.96 -7.08 4.01
CA GLN A 61 -2.31 -6.08 3.02
C GLN A 61 -3.52 -5.25 3.47
N LEU A 62 -3.30 -3.95 3.62
CA LEU A 62 -4.29 -2.98 4.05
C LEU A 62 -5.03 -2.33 2.86
N GLY A 63 -4.40 -2.33 1.69
CA GLY A 63 -4.90 -1.60 0.53
C GLY A 63 -3.89 -1.49 -0.60
N THR A 64 -4.19 -0.61 -1.55
CA THR A 64 -3.40 -0.34 -2.76
C THR A 64 -3.17 1.16 -2.94
N LEU A 65 -2.04 1.53 -3.53
CA LEU A 65 -1.78 2.88 -3.99
C LEU A 65 -2.60 3.12 -5.25
N GLU A 66 -3.60 3.98 -5.17
CA GLU A 66 -4.56 4.22 -6.25
C GLU A 66 -4.03 5.26 -7.23
N SER A 67 -3.51 6.37 -6.71
CA SER A 67 -3.07 7.52 -7.51
C SER A 67 -2.20 8.47 -6.67
N PHE A 68 -1.79 9.58 -7.28
CA PHE A 68 -1.11 10.68 -6.60
C PHE A 68 -1.87 11.99 -6.79
N GLU A 69 -1.89 12.83 -5.75
CA GLU A 69 -2.29 14.24 -5.87
C GLU A 69 -1.28 15.02 -6.74
N PRO A 70 -1.66 16.18 -7.30
CA PRO A 70 -0.76 17.00 -8.10
C PRO A 70 0.52 17.47 -7.38
N ASP A 71 0.51 17.49 -6.04
CA ASP A 71 1.67 17.82 -5.20
C ASP A 71 2.56 16.61 -4.86
N GLY A 72 2.23 15.43 -5.39
CA GLY A 72 2.97 14.18 -5.21
C GLY A 72 2.54 13.36 -3.99
N LYS A 73 1.49 13.75 -3.25
CA LYS A 73 0.97 12.90 -2.16
C LYS A 73 0.27 11.65 -2.67
N ALA A 74 0.68 10.51 -2.15
CA ALA A 74 0.09 9.22 -2.45
C ALA A 74 -1.36 9.11 -1.92
N ILE A 75 -2.30 8.77 -2.79
CA ILE A 75 -3.71 8.48 -2.47
C ILE A 75 -3.87 6.98 -2.39
N TRP A 76 -4.19 6.47 -1.20
CA TRP A 76 -4.34 5.03 -0.95
C TRP A 76 -5.80 4.64 -0.89
N HIS A 77 -6.14 3.49 -1.49
CA HIS A 77 -7.41 2.81 -1.34
C HIS A 77 -7.28 1.71 -0.28
N TYR A 78 -7.91 1.90 0.87
CA TYR A 78 -7.84 0.99 2.01
C TYR A 78 -9.11 0.17 2.18
N THR A 79 -8.94 -1.10 2.54
CA THR A 79 -10.02 -1.99 2.96
C THR A 79 -9.97 -2.20 4.48
N PHE A 80 -11.12 -2.08 5.14
CA PHE A 80 -11.30 -2.29 6.57
C PHE A 80 -12.26 -3.45 6.78
N ILE A 81 -11.79 -4.50 7.43
CA ILE A 81 -12.61 -5.65 7.81
C ILE A 81 -13.03 -5.46 9.26
N LYS A 82 -14.29 -5.09 9.48
CA LYS A 82 -14.90 -5.14 10.81
C LYS A 82 -15.41 -6.56 11.02
N ASN A 83 -14.64 -7.33 11.78
CA ASN A 83 -15.18 -8.53 12.41
C ASN A 83 -16.14 -8.03 13.48
N GLY A 84 -17.46 -8.18 13.25
CA GLY A 84 -18.45 -7.80 14.25
C GLY A 84 -18.10 -8.42 15.59
N CYS A 85 -17.82 -7.60 16.60
CA CYS A 85 -17.88 -8.05 17.98
C CYS A 85 -19.35 -8.38 18.27
N SER A 86 -19.67 -9.67 18.31
CA SER A 86 -20.85 -10.20 19.00
C SER A 86 -20.57 -10.33 20.48
#